data_AF-T1ASK1-F1
#
_entry.id   AF-T1ASK1-F1
#
_cell.length_a   1.000
_cell.length_b   1.000
_cell.length_c   1.000
_cell.angle_alpha   90.00
_cell.angle_beta   90.00
_cell.angle_gamma   90.00
#
_symmetry.space_group_name_H-M   'P 1'
#
loop_
_entity.id
_entity.type
_entity.pdbx_description
1 polymer ?
#
loop_
_entity_poly.entity_id
_entity_poly.type
_entity_poly.pdbx_seq_one_letter_code
_entity_poly.pdbx_strand_id
1 'polypeptide(L)'
;NPDSRIAAAAGGCVLVRRSVLVAIGGFAALRDAVIDDCTLARLVKGKGFRIWIGVSRSVVMLRDHSFRAIWNMVARTAFTQLHYSYFALVATLAGLGLVFEAPLLLLLSGPGIVRLVASGAWILMALSYVPTARYYDESPFWGFLLPVAAFLFFWMSVHSA
;
A
#
# COMPACT_ATOMS: atom_id res chain seq x y z
N ASN A 1 -0.82 -5.75 15.57
CA ASN A 1 -1.42 -6.57 16.64
C ASN A 1 -1.01 -8.03 16.44
N PRO A 2 -0.19 -8.63 17.34
CA PRO A 2 0.28 -10.01 17.21
C PRO A 2 -0.84 -11.06 17.15
N ASP A 3 -2.02 -10.76 17.72
CA ASP A 3 -3.18 -11.65 17.76
C ASP A 3 -4.15 -11.46 16.58
N SER A 4 -3.85 -10.52 15.68
CA SER A 4 -4.66 -10.35 14.46
C SER A 4 -4.54 -11.57 13.54
N ARG A 5 -5.67 -11.99 12.96
CA ARG A 5 -5.71 -13.01 11.90
C ARG A 5 -5.22 -12.47 10.56
N ILE A 6 -5.10 -11.16 10.42
CA ILE A 6 -4.59 -10.52 9.19
C ILE A 6 -3.08 -10.79 9.11
N ALA A 7 -2.69 -11.53 8.08
CA ALA A 7 -1.30 -11.74 7.70
C ALA A 7 -0.86 -10.60 6.79
N ALA A 8 -0.39 -9.51 7.38
CA ALA A 8 0.29 -8.45 6.65
C ALA A 8 1.79 -8.54 6.96
N ALA A 9 2.61 -8.50 5.93
CA ALA A 9 3.96 -8.01 6.03
C ALA A 9 4.13 -6.99 4.90
N ALA A 10 4.74 -5.88 5.25
CA ALA A 10 5.18 -4.86 4.31
C ALA A 10 6.60 -4.54 4.76
N GLY A 11 7.59 -5.12 4.09
CA GLY A 11 8.94 -5.05 4.62
C GLY A 11 10.01 -5.16 3.55
N GLY A 12 10.81 -4.09 3.41
CA GLY A 12 12.13 -4.18 2.77
C GLY A 12 13.15 -4.98 3.59
N CYS A 13 12.82 -5.33 4.83
CA CYS A 13 13.65 -6.16 5.71
C CYS A 13 12.76 -7.02 6.62
N VAL A 14 13.06 -8.31 6.73
CA VAL A 14 12.33 -9.26 7.59
C VAL A 14 13.32 -10.05 8.43
N LEU A 15 13.07 -10.11 9.74
CA LEU A 15 13.77 -11.00 10.67
C LEU A 15 12.86 -12.17 11.04
N VAL A 16 13.32 -13.40 10.79
CA VAL A 16 12.57 -14.63 11.09
C VAL A 16 13.44 -15.61 11.88
N ARG A 17 12.85 -16.26 12.89
CA ARG A 17 13.54 -17.35 13.61
C ARG A 17 13.76 -18.52 12.65
N ARG A 18 14.96 -19.09 12.66
CA ARG A 18 15.30 -20.26 11.83
C ARG A 18 14.29 -21.39 11.95
N SER A 19 13.84 -21.71 13.17
CA SER A 19 12.85 -22.76 13.40
C SER A 19 11.51 -22.49 12.71
N VAL A 20 11.06 -21.23 12.69
CA VAL A 20 9.84 -20.80 11.98
C VAL A 20 10.02 -20.92 10.47
N LEU A 21 11.17 -20.47 9.94
CA LEU A 21 11.47 -20.58 8.51
C LEU A 21 11.52 -22.05 8.05
N VAL A 22 12.10 -22.95 8.84
CA VAL A 22 12.09 -24.39 8.56
C VAL A 22 10.66 -24.95 8.61
N ALA A 23 9.87 -24.57 9.62
CA ALA A 23 8.50 -25.07 9.80
C ALA A 23 7.54 -24.70 8.65
N ILE A 24 7.81 -23.61 7.92
CA ILE A 24 7.03 -23.21 6.74
C ILE A 24 7.55 -23.82 5.43
N GLY A 25 8.61 -24.62 5.46
CA GLY A 25 9.22 -25.24 4.26
C GLY A 25 10.41 -24.47 3.67
N GLY A 26 10.96 -23.50 4.40
CA GLY A 26 12.10 -22.70 3.96
C GLY A 26 11.80 -21.85 2.72
N PHE A 27 12.86 -21.49 1.98
CA PHE A 27 12.73 -20.70 0.74
C PHE A 27 12.04 -21.46 -0.40
N ALA A 28 12.01 -22.80 -0.36
CA ALA A 28 11.30 -23.58 -1.36
C ALA A 28 9.80 -23.26 -1.38
N ALA A 29 9.21 -22.91 -0.22
CA ALA A 29 7.81 -22.51 -0.12
C ALA A 29 7.51 -21.11 -0.68
N LEU A 30 8.54 -20.30 -0.94
CA LEU A 30 8.42 -18.93 -1.46
C LEU A 30 8.80 -18.82 -2.94
N ARG A 31 9.27 -19.90 -3.56
CA ARG A 31 9.91 -19.88 -4.89
C ARG A 31 9.06 -19.26 -6.01
N ASP A 32 7.74 -19.41 -5.92
CA ASP A 32 6.78 -18.94 -6.94
C ASP A 32 6.04 -17.66 -6.49
N ALA A 33 6.47 -17.06 -5.38
CA ALA A 33 5.85 -15.84 -4.86
C ALA A 33 6.31 -14.62 -5.65
N VAL A 34 5.35 -13.87 -6.18
CA VAL A 34 5.63 -12.54 -6.76
C VAL A 34 5.98 -11.52 -5.67
N ILE A 35 5.44 -11.74 -4.47
CA ILE A 35 5.58 -10.88 -3.30
C ILE A 35 5.91 -11.75 -2.10
N ASP A 36 7.21 -11.89 -1.85
CA ASP A 36 7.75 -12.82 -0.86
C ASP A 36 7.31 -12.48 0.56
N ASP A 37 7.25 -11.19 0.92
CA ASP A 37 6.93 -10.75 2.28
C ASP A 37 5.50 -11.10 2.68
N CYS A 38 4.52 -10.81 1.83
CA CYS A 38 3.11 -11.16 2.04
C CYS A 38 2.91 -12.68 2.09
N THR A 39 3.61 -13.42 1.23
CA THR A 39 3.53 -14.88 1.18
C THR A 39 4.14 -15.49 2.44
N LEU A 40 5.32 -15.01 2.86
CA LEU A 40 5.97 -15.39 4.10
C LEU A 40 5.07 -15.13 5.30
N ALA A 41 4.47 -13.94 5.42
CA ALA A 41 3.56 -13.61 6.51
C ALA A 41 2.36 -14.55 6.57
N ARG A 42 1.78 -14.89 5.41
CA ARG A 42 0.66 -15.81 5.30
C ARG A 42 1.03 -17.21 5.75
N LEU A 43 2.17 -17.74 5.29
CA LEU A 43 2.65 -19.07 5.69
C LEU A 43 2.96 -19.14 7.19
N VAL A 44 3.63 -18.12 7.73
CA VAL A 44 3.96 -18.02 9.16
C VAL A 44 2.70 -17.99 10.01
N LYS A 45 1.72 -17.15 9.65
CA LYS A 45 0.41 -17.09 10.33
C LYS A 45 -0.39 -18.37 10.18
N GLY A 46 -0.36 -19.00 9.00
CA GLY A 46 -1.04 -20.27 8.73
C GLY A 46 -0.52 -21.43 9.60
N LYS A 47 0.74 -21.37 10.04
CA LYS A 47 1.33 -22.31 11.01
C LYS A 47 1.11 -21.91 12.48
N GLY A 48 0.32 -20.86 12.76
CA GLY A 48 -0.01 -20.41 14.11
C GLY A 48 1.04 -19.51 14.78
N PHE A 49 2.07 -19.09 14.06
CA PHE A 49 3.10 -18.19 14.61
C PHE A 49 2.64 -16.73 14.62
N ARG A 50 3.30 -15.93 15.47
CA ARG A 50 3.05 -14.50 15.60
C ARG A 50 3.94 -13.70 14.65
N ILE A 51 3.41 -12.59 14.15
CA ILE A 51 4.15 -11.62 13.34
C ILE A 51 4.01 -10.24 13.99
N TRP A 52 5.03 -9.41 13.78
CA TRP A 52 5.03 -8.01 14.18
C TRP A 52 5.59 -7.17 13.03
N ILE A 53 5.02 -5.98 12.83
CA ILE A 53 5.48 -5.00 11.85
C ILE A 53 5.84 -3.74 12.63
N GLY A 54 7.00 -3.19 12.32
CA GLY A 54 7.46 -1.91 12.81
C GLY A 54 8.03 -1.06 11.70
N VAL A 55 8.18 0.22 11.99
CA VAL A 55 8.82 1.20 11.09
C VAL A 55 10.28 1.39 11.49
N SER A 56 11.17 1.53 10.51
CA SER A 56 12.59 1.83 10.73
C SER A 56 13.09 2.81 9.67
N ARG A 57 13.98 3.72 10.08
CA ARG A 57 14.72 4.63 9.19
C ARG A 57 16.07 4.07 8.74
N SER A 58 16.48 2.90 9.25
CA SER A 58 17.81 2.33 8.97
C SER A 58 17.89 1.56 7.66
N VAL A 59 16.75 1.34 6.99
CA VAL A 59 16.68 0.60 5.73
C VAL A 59 16.71 1.59 4.58
N VAL A 60 17.77 1.53 3.77
CA VAL A 60 17.93 2.37 2.58
C VAL A 60 17.65 1.56 1.33
N MET A 61 16.86 2.13 0.42
CA MET A 61 16.51 1.51 -0.84
C MET A 61 17.59 1.80 -1.88
N LEU A 62 18.24 0.75 -2.41
CA LEU A 62 19.34 0.88 -3.39
C LEU A 62 18.89 0.80 -4.86
N ARG A 63 17.61 0.49 -5.10
CA ARG A 63 17.08 0.33 -6.46
C ARG A 63 16.75 1.66 -7.13
N ASP A 64 16.63 1.61 -8.45
CA ASP A 64 16.15 2.72 -9.26
C ASP A 64 14.78 3.22 -8.79
N HIS A 65 14.64 4.54 -8.69
CA HIS A 65 13.44 5.26 -8.29
C HIS A 65 12.87 6.08 -9.45
N SER A 66 13.27 5.77 -10.69
CA SER A 66 12.65 6.34 -11.88
C SER A 66 11.14 6.06 -11.90
N PHE A 67 10.40 6.96 -12.52
CA PHE A 67 8.95 6.81 -12.70
C PHE A 67 8.59 5.45 -13.34
N ARG A 68 9.39 5.01 -14.33
CA ARG A 68 9.21 3.71 -14.99
C ARG A 68 9.42 2.54 -14.04
N ALA A 69 10.43 2.61 -13.17
CA ALA A 69 10.68 1.56 -12.17
C ALA A 69 9.52 1.44 -11.18
N ILE A 70 8.99 2.58 -10.70
CA ILE A 70 7.83 2.63 -9.80
C ILE A 70 6.59 2.05 -10.51
N TRP A 71 6.32 2.49 -11.73
CA TRP A 71 5.19 2.02 -12.53
C TRP A 71 5.23 0.49 -12.72
N ASN A 72 6.38 -0.03 -13.16
CA ASN A 72 6.56 -1.46 -13.38
C ASN A 72 6.46 -2.27 -12.09
N MET A 73 6.91 -1.72 -10.96
CA MET A 73 6.79 -2.37 -9.65
C MET A 73 5.31 -2.54 -9.26
N VAL A 74 4.51 -1.47 -9.36
CA VAL A 74 3.08 -1.52 -9.01
C VAL A 74 2.32 -2.39 -10.01
N ALA A 75 2.53 -2.19 -11.31
CA ALA A 75 1.84 -2.95 -12.36
C ALA A 75 2.11 -4.47 -12.28
N ARG A 76 3.28 -4.89 -11.77
CA ARG A 76 3.57 -6.31 -11.58
C ARG A 76 2.85 -6.94 -10.38
N THR A 77 2.50 -6.13 -9.38
CA THR A 77 2.13 -6.64 -8.05
C THR A 77 0.68 -6.36 -7.66
N ALA A 78 0.07 -5.30 -8.19
CA ALA A 78 -1.26 -4.85 -7.77
C ALA A 78 -2.35 -5.92 -7.97
N PHE A 79 -2.49 -6.49 -9.17
CA PHE A 79 -3.50 -7.53 -9.42
C PHE A 79 -3.23 -8.84 -8.65
N THR A 80 -1.96 -9.19 -8.44
CA THR A 80 -1.57 -10.33 -7.61
C THR A 80 -1.97 -10.14 -6.15
N GLN A 81 -1.81 -8.92 -5.60
CA GLN A 81 -2.28 -8.59 -4.24
C GLN A 81 -3.80 -8.71 -4.10
N LEU A 82 -4.52 -8.44 -5.19
CA LEU A 82 -5.96 -8.61 -5.29
C LEU A 82 -6.37 -10.05 -5.62
N HIS A 83 -5.45 -11.01 -5.54
CA HIS A 83 -5.69 -12.42 -5.80
C HIS A 83 -6.28 -12.69 -7.19
N TYR A 84 -5.88 -11.91 -8.19
CA TYR A 84 -6.40 -11.99 -9.56
C TYR A 84 -7.94 -11.85 -9.64
N SER A 85 -8.55 -11.12 -8.70
CA SER A 85 -9.99 -10.89 -8.64
C SER A 85 -10.37 -9.55 -9.27
N TYR A 86 -11.07 -9.61 -10.41
CA TYR A 86 -11.62 -8.42 -11.07
C TYR A 86 -12.62 -7.66 -10.19
N PHE A 87 -13.39 -8.37 -9.35
CA PHE A 87 -14.30 -7.73 -8.41
C PHE A 87 -13.54 -6.90 -7.38
N ALA A 88 -12.47 -7.46 -6.80
CA ALA A 88 -11.63 -6.75 -5.84
C ALA A 88 -10.91 -5.56 -6.51
N LEU A 89 -10.50 -5.70 -7.77
CA LEU A 89 -9.92 -4.61 -8.55
C LEU A 89 -10.91 -3.46 -8.74
N VAL A 90 -12.11 -3.73 -9.27
CA VAL A 90 -13.14 -2.70 -9.46
C VAL A 90 -13.50 -2.02 -8.13
N ALA A 91 -13.66 -2.80 -7.05
CA ALA A 91 -13.93 -2.25 -5.72
C ALA A 91 -12.78 -1.35 -5.23
N THR A 92 -11.53 -1.75 -5.44
CA THR A 92 -10.35 -0.95 -5.09
C THR A 92 -10.27 0.33 -5.90
N LEU A 93 -10.50 0.27 -7.22
CA LEU A 93 -10.51 1.42 -8.11
C LEU A 93 -11.63 2.40 -7.76
N ALA A 94 -12.83 1.90 -7.45
CA ALA A 94 -13.93 2.72 -6.93
C ALA A 94 -13.58 3.36 -5.57
N GLY A 95 -12.94 2.61 -4.68
CA GLY A 95 -12.46 3.13 -3.39
C GLY A 95 -11.43 4.24 -3.56
N LEU A 96 -10.46 4.06 -4.47
CA LEU A 96 -9.48 5.10 -4.81
C LEU A 96 -10.15 6.35 -5.37
N GLY A 97 -11.07 6.18 -6.33
CA GLY A 97 -11.82 7.29 -6.92
C GLY A 97 -12.66 8.04 -5.87
N LEU A 98 -13.34 7.31 -4.99
CA LEU A 98 -14.17 7.90 -3.94
C LEU A 98 -13.35 8.65 -2.88
N VAL A 99 -12.25 8.06 -2.42
CA VAL A 99 -11.45 8.63 -1.33
C VAL A 99 -10.58 9.78 -1.83
N PHE A 100 -9.92 9.62 -2.99
CA PHE A 100 -8.90 10.56 -3.44
C PHE A 100 -9.40 11.55 -4.49
N GLU A 101 -10.18 11.10 -5.48
CA GLU A 101 -10.59 11.96 -6.60
C GLU A 101 -11.89 12.72 -6.33
N ALA A 102 -12.87 12.09 -5.66
CA ALA A 102 -14.18 12.70 -5.43
C ALA A 102 -14.11 14.02 -4.63
N PRO A 103 -13.31 14.16 -3.56
CA PRO A 103 -13.16 15.45 -2.88
C PRO A 103 -12.67 16.56 -3.81
N LEU A 104 -11.74 16.25 -4.72
CA LEU A 104 -11.19 17.25 -5.64
C LEU A 104 -12.22 17.63 -6.71
N LEU A 105 -12.91 16.65 -7.29
CA LEU A 105 -13.97 16.89 -8.28
C LEU A 105 -15.14 17.69 -7.70
N LEU A 106 -15.59 17.35 -6.49
CA LEU A 106 -16.68 18.03 -5.79
C LEU A 106 -16.28 19.44 -5.32
N LEU A 107 -15.00 19.67 -5.00
CA LEU A 107 -14.48 20.99 -4.70
C LEU A 107 -14.54 21.94 -5.91
N LEU A 108 -14.32 21.39 -7.12
CA LEU A 108 -14.31 22.15 -8.37
C LEU A 108 -15.71 22.36 -8.97
N SER A 109 -16.62 21.39 -8.80
CA SER A 109 -17.92 21.37 -9.49
C SER A 109 -19.15 21.46 -8.58
N GLY A 110 -19.00 21.27 -7.27
CA GLY A 110 -20.11 21.21 -6.33
C GLY A 110 -20.74 22.58 -6.02
N PRO A 111 -21.98 22.62 -5.51
CA PRO A 111 -22.58 23.82 -4.93
C PRO A 111 -21.92 24.20 -3.60
N GLY A 112 -22.16 25.42 -3.09
CA GLY A 112 -21.41 26.02 -1.97
C GLY A 112 -21.11 25.11 -0.77
N ILE A 113 -22.13 24.46 -0.20
CA ILE A 113 -21.94 23.56 0.95
C ILE A 113 -21.12 22.31 0.58
N VAL A 114 -21.31 21.77 -0.63
CA VAL A 114 -20.56 20.60 -1.12
C VAL A 114 -19.10 20.94 -1.29
N ARG A 115 -18.77 22.12 -1.84
CA ARG A 115 -17.37 22.59 -1.95
C ARG A 115 -16.72 22.74 -0.59
N LEU A 116 -17.45 23.26 0.39
CA LEU A 116 -16.93 23.41 1.76
C LEU A 116 -16.60 22.03 2.36
N VAL A 117 -17.53 21.08 2.29
CA VAL A 117 -17.30 19.70 2.79
C VAL A 117 -16.14 19.03 2.04
N ALA A 118 -16.10 19.18 0.71
CA ALA A 118 -15.06 18.62 -0.15
C ALA A 118 -13.67 19.21 0.17
N SER A 119 -13.58 20.52 0.43
CA SER A 119 -12.35 21.16 0.89
C SER A 119 -11.88 20.60 2.23
N GLY A 120 -12.81 20.41 3.18
CA GLY A 120 -12.52 19.79 4.48
C GLY A 120 -12.00 18.37 4.33
N ALA A 121 -12.64 17.56 3.47
CA ALA A 121 -12.19 16.20 3.18
C ALA A 121 -10.78 16.17 2.56
N TRP A 122 -10.48 17.05 1.61
CA TRP A 122 -9.14 17.15 1.00
C TRP A 122 -8.07 17.61 2.01
N ILE A 123 -8.39 18.58 2.88
CA ILE A 123 -7.50 19.01 3.96
C ILE A 123 -7.26 17.87 4.96
N LEU A 124 -8.31 17.16 5.39
CA LEU A 124 -8.17 16.04 6.31
C LEU A 124 -7.34 14.90 5.72
N MET A 125 -7.50 14.62 4.42
CA MET A 125 -6.64 13.70 3.68
C MET A 125 -5.17 14.13 3.75
N ALA A 126 -4.85 15.39 3.42
CA ALA A 126 -3.48 15.90 3.51
C ALA A 126 -2.93 15.84 4.95
N LEU A 127 -3.76 16.19 5.95
CA LEU A 127 -3.39 16.12 7.36
C LEU A 127 -3.12 14.69 7.83
N SER A 128 -3.85 13.70 7.32
CA SER A 128 -3.63 12.28 7.65
C SER A 128 -2.24 11.76 7.20
N TYR A 129 -1.62 12.42 6.22
CA TYR A 129 -0.29 12.09 5.72
C TYR A 129 0.85 12.75 6.52
N VAL A 130 0.55 13.80 7.29
CA VAL A 130 1.55 14.55 8.08
C VAL A 130 2.41 13.66 8.99
N PRO A 131 1.86 12.66 9.73
CA PRO A 131 2.67 11.78 10.55
C PRO A 131 3.70 11.00 9.73
N THR A 132 3.31 10.51 8.53
CA THR A 132 4.19 9.80 7.61
C THR A 132 5.28 10.72 7.07
N ALA A 133 4.90 11.92 6.60
CA ALA A 133 5.88 12.90 6.09
C ALA A 133 6.92 13.26 7.16
N ARG A 134 6.47 13.58 8.38
CA ARG A 134 7.38 13.85 9.51
C ARG A 134 8.22 12.64 9.88
N TYR A 135 7.67 11.43 9.80
CA TYR A 135 8.43 10.22 10.07
C TYR A 135 9.55 9.98 9.04
N TYR A 136 9.45 10.48 7.82
CA TYR A 136 10.50 10.35 6.80
C TYR A 136 11.29 11.66 6.55
N ASP A 137 11.13 12.66 7.42
CA ASP A 137 11.73 14.00 7.29
C ASP A 137 11.39 14.71 5.95
N GLU A 138 10.21 14.40 5.41
CA GLU A 138 9.67 14.95 4.17
C GLU A 138 8.73 16.13 4.42
N SER A 139 8.55 16.95 3.38
CA SER A 139 7.61 18.08 3.43
C SER A 139 6.16 17.62 3.60
N PRO A 140 5.42 18.08 4.63
CA PRO A 140 4.00 17.73 4.79
C PRO A 140 3.11 18.21 3.64
N PHE A 141 3.57 19.20 2.86
CA PHE A 141 2.84 19.72 1.70
C PHE A 141 2.65 18.69 0.59
N TRP A 142 3.47 17.64 0.54
CA TRP A 142 3.26 16.51 -0.38
C TRP A 142 1.89 15.84 -0.18
N GLY A 143 1.27 15.95 1.01
CA GLY A 143 -0.07 15.45 1.28
C GLY A 143 -1.15 16.04 0.35
N PHE A 144 -0.98 17.27 -0.15
CA PHE A 144 -1.94 17.86 -1.09
C PHE A 144 -1.87 17.23 -2.50
N LEU A 145 -0.76 16.56 -2.83
CA LEU A 145 -0.58 15.84 -4.10
C LEU A 145 -1.04 14.38 -4.03
N LEU A 146 -1.64 13.93 -2.92
CA LEU A 146 -2.20 12.58 -2.80
C LEU A 146 -3.21 12.22 -3.89
N PRO A 147 -4.10 13.10 -4.37
CA PRO A 147 -4.96 12.79 -5.52
C PRO A 147 -4.15 12.45 -6.77
N VAL A 148 -3.09 13.21 -7.06
CA VAL A 148 -2.22 12.92 -8.21
C VAL A 148 -1.52 11.57 -8.06
N ALA A 149 -1.03 11.25 -6.86
CA ALA A 149 -0.43 9.95 -6.58
C ALA A 149 -1.45 8.80 -6.70
N ALA A 150 -2.67 8.99 -6.20
CA ALA A 150 -3.76 8.02 -6.29
C ALA A 150 -4.20 7.79 -7.74
N PHE A 151 -4.29 8.83 -8.56
CA PHE A 151 -4.57 8.74 -9.99
C PHE A 151 -3.51 7.89 -10.72
N LEU A 152 -2.23 8.11 -10.43
CA LEU A 152 -1.15 7.28 -11.00
C LEU A 152 -1.28 5.83 -10.54
N PHE A 153 -1.52 5.60 -9.25
CA PHE A 153 -1.68 4.27 -8.67
C PHE A 153 -2.91 3.52 -9.24
N PHE A 154 -4.00 4.25 -9.51
CA PHE A 154 -5.19 3.75 -10.17
C PHE A 154 -4.83 3.18 -11.54
N TRP A 155 -4.14 3.95 -12.39
CA TRP A 155 -3.76 3.50 -13.73
C TRP A 155 -2.70 2.38 -13.73
N MET A 156 -1.76 2.42 -12.79
CA MET A 156 -0.81 1.31 -12.60
C MET A 156 -1.53 0.02 -12.21
N SER A 157 -2.61 0.12 -11.40
CA SER A 157 -3.44 -1.02 -11.02
C SER A 157 -4.30 -1.52 -12.18
N VAL A 158 -4.84 -0.64 -13.02
CA VAL A 158 -5.54 -1.03 -14.25
C VAL A 158 -4.59 -1.76 -15.20
N HIS A 159 -3.37 -1.26 -15.38
CA HIS A 159 -2.35 -1.89 -16.23
C HIS A 159 -1.88 -3.26 -15.71
N SER A 160 -2.15 -3.60 -14.45
CA SER A 160 -1.73 -4.87 -13.85
C SER A 160 -2.63 -6.07 -14.16
N ALA A 161 -3.84 -5.83 -14.69
CA ALA A 161 -4.83 -6.84 -15.03
C ALA A 161 -4.82 -7.15 -16.54
#